data_AF-A0A1U9K2T0-F1
#
_entry.id   AF-A0A1U9K2T0-F1
#
_cell.length_a   1.000
_cell.length_b   1.000
_cell.length_c   1.000
_cell.angle_alpha   90.00
_cell.angle_beta   90.00
_cell.angle_gamma   90.00
#
_symmetry.space_group_name_H-M   'P 1'
#
loop_
_entity.id
_entity.type
_entity.pdbx_description
1 polymer ?
#
loop_
_entity_poly.entity_id
_entity_poly.type
_entity_poly.pdbx_seq_one_letter_code
_entity_poly.pdbx_strand_id
1 'polypeptide(L)'
;MVLTGCATTQGPDSAEAEALLAQLSKEYHYDTQADPLGAYLANRGRSDVITTYSKPHDTPKNSQHHFANAALDFLGVKYRFGGTAPSNGFDCSGLVNYVAEKSLGLKLPRTSAEMARLGKNINKQNLQKGDLVFFNTSGKRYSHVGIYLGDNKFVHAPRTGSVVRVEDMTIAYWKKRYNGARRLSSANSNNS
;
A
#
# COMPACT_ATOMS: atom_id res chain seq x y z
N MET A 1 -26.87 28.03 -48.33
CA MET A 1 -26.92 26.64 -47.85
C MET A 1 -25.51 26.06 -47.96
N VAL A 2 -24.74 26.05 -46.86
CA VAL A 2 -23.56 25.18 -46.66
C VAL A 2 -23.55 24.84 -45.17
N LEU A 3 -23.77 23.56 -44.88
CA LEU A 3 -23.71 22.93 -43.56
C LEU A 3 -22.51 21.98 -43.58
N THR A 4 -21.52 22.19 -42.71
CA THR A 4 -20.53 21.15 -42.31
C THR A 4 -19.78 21.73 -41.10
N GLY A 5 -19.65 21.13 -39.92
CA GLY A 5 -19.86 19.76 -39.45
C GLY A 5 -18.71 19.48 -38.48
N CYS A 6 -18.97 19.54 -37.17
CA CYS A 6 -17.97 19.27 -36.13
C CYS A 6 -17.59 17.78 -36.14
N ALA A 7 -16.29 17.48 -36.27
CA ALA A 7 -15.76 16.14 -36.13
C ALA A 7 -15.60 15.81 -34.64
N THR A 8 -16.51 14.98 -34.11
CA THR A 8 -16.35 14.29 -32.83
C THR A 8 -15.43 13.08 -33.01
N THR A 9 -14.27 13.10 -32.38
CA THR A 9 -13.45 11.90 -32.17
C THR A 9 -14.12 11.05 -31.09
N GLN A 10 -14.79 9.97 -31.50
CA GLN A 10 -15.30 8.94 -30.60
C GLN A 10 -14.10 8.20 -29.99
N GLY A 11 -13.95 8.32 -28.67
CA GLY A 11 -13.13 7.40 -27.88
C GLY A 11 -13.70 5.97 -27.96
N PRO A 12 -12.94 4.96 -27.49
CA PRO A 12 -13.29 3.56 -27.67
C PRO A 12 -14.72 3.27 -27.22
N ASP A 13 -15.48 2.61 -28.09
CA ASP A 13 -16.88 2.24 -27.87
C ASP A 13 -17.01 1.53 -26.53
N SER A 14 -18.05 1.92 -25.76
CA SER A 14 -18.28 1.48 -24.38
C SER A 14 -18.27 -0.04 -24.21
N ALA A 15 -18.57 -0.79 -25.26
CA ALA A 15 -18.52 -2.25 -25.30
C ALA A 15 -17.09 -2.83 -25.17
N GLU A 16 -16.08 -2.19 -25.75
CA GLU A 16 -14.68 -2.64 -25.63
C GLU A 16 -14.11 -2.34 -24.25
N ALA A 17 -14.47 -1.20 -23.66
CA ALA A 17 -14.12 -0.86 -22.28
C ALA A 17 -14.79 -1.79 -21.27
N GLU A 18 -16.04 -2.16 -21.51
CA GLU A 18 -16.79 -3.09 -20.66
C GLU A 18 -16.24 -4.53 -20.77
N ALA A 19 -15.83 -4.95 -21.97
CA ALA A 19 -15.14 -6.22 -22.17
C ALA A 19 -13.77 -6.27 -21.47
N LEU A 20 -12.98 -5.19 -21.55
CA LEU A 20 -11.69 -5.08 -20.86
C LEU A 20 -11.87 -5.09 -19.34
N LEU A 21 -12.87 -4.39 -18.82
CA LEU A 21 -13.22 -4.38 -17.39
C LEU A 21 -13.73 -5.74 -16.92
N ALA A 22 -14.52 -6.45 -17.73
CA ALA A 22 -14.97 -7.80 -17.44
C ALA A 22 -13.78 -8.78 -17.41
N GLN A 23 -12.84 -8.64 -18.34
CA GLN A 23 -11.65 -9.51 -18.42
C GLN A 23 -10.69 -9.23 -17.25
N LEU A 24 -10.43 -7.96 -16.93
CA LEU A 24 -9.68 -7.54 -15.75
C LEU A 24 -10.35 -7.99 -14.44
N SER A 25 -11.68 -7.90 -14.34
CA SER A 25 -12.43 -8.38 -13.17
C SER A 25 -12.37 -9.91 -13.02
N LYS A 26 -12.34 -10.63 -14.14
CA LYS A 26 -12.32 -12.10 -14.16
C LYS A 26 -10.94 -12.64 -13.81
N GLU A 27 -9.88 -11.98 -14.28
CA GLU A 27 -8.50 -12.29 -13.92
C GLU A 27 -8.21 -11.90 -12.46
N TYR A 28 -8.76 -10.77 -11.99
CA TYR A 28 -8.72 -10.38 -10.59
C TYR A 28 -9.51 -11.34 -9.69
N HIS A 29 -10.70 -11.80 -10.09
CA HIS A 29 -11.52 -12.74 -9.33
C HIS A 29 -11.02 -14.20 -9.35
N TYR A 30 -10.22 -14.59 -10.34
CA TYR A 30 -9.59 -15.91 -10.35
C TYR A 30 -8.49 -16.02 -9.27
N ASP A 31 -7.74 -14.95 -9.04
CA ASP A 31 -6.64 -14.91 -8.04
C ASP A 31 -7.11 -14.53 -6.61
N THR A 32 -8.34 -14.02 -6.45
CA THR A 32 -8.85 -13.44 -5.20
C THR A 32 -10.05 -14.19 -4.59
N GLN A 33 -10.25 -15.48 -4.90
CA GLN A 33 -11.29 -16.30 -4.25
C GLN A 33 -11.18 -16.40 -2.70
N ALA A 34 -10.19 -15.74 -2.08
CA ALA A 34 -10.04 -15.58 -0.63
C ALA A 34 -10.09 -14.12 -0.12
N ASP A 35 -10.57 -13.13 -0.89
CA ASP A 35 -10.58 -11.71 -0.49
C ASP A 35 -11.98 -11.16 -0.17
N PRO A 36 -12.45 -11.26 1.09
CA PRO A 36 -13.71 -10.65 1.52
C PRO A 36 -13.70 -9.11 1.52
N LEU A 37 -12.54 -8.45 1.36
CA LEU A 37 -12.45 -6.99 1.31
C LEU A 37 -12.74 -6.44 -0.09
N GLY A 38 -12.37 -7.16 -1.15
CA GLY A 38 -12.71 -6.82 -2.53
C GLY A 38 -14.23 -6.80 -2.77
N ALA A 39 -14.95 -7.78 -2.22
CA ALA A 39 -16.41 -7.83 -2.26
C ALA A 39 -17.06 -6.70 -1.43
N TYR A 40 -16.43 -6.30 -0.31
CA TYR A 40 -16.92 -5.22 0.54
C TYR A 40 -16.78 -3.83 -0.13
N LEU A 41 -15.69 -3.60 -0.86
CA LEU A 41 -15.43 -2.32 -1.53
C LEU A 41 -16.21 -2.15 -2.85
N ALA A 42 -16.60 -3.23 -3.51
CA ALA A 42 -17.42 -3.19 -4.72
C ALA A 42 -18.89 -2.84 -4.44
N ASN A 43 -19.40 -3.12 -3.23
CA ASN A 43 -20.83 -3.07 -2.91
C ASN A 43 -21.32 -1.75 -2.28
N ARG A 44 -20.43 -0.78 -2.05
CA ARG A 44 -20.80 0.57 -1.61
C ARG A 44 -20.22 1.60 -2.57
N GLY A 45 -21.11 2.29 -3.28
CA GLY A 45 -20.79 3.24 -4.34
C GLY A 45 -19.71 4.24 -3.97
N ARG A 46 -18.81 4.48 -4.93
CA ARG A 46 -17.66 5.41 -4.91
C ARG A 46 -18.01 6.88 -4.63
N SER A 47 -19.24 7.20 -4.26
CA SER A 47 -19.76 8.57 -4.10
C SER A 47 -19.68 9.08 -2.65
N ASP A 48 -19.76 8.19 -1.66
CA ASP A 48 -19.78 8.61 -0.23
C ASP A 48 -18.37 8.87 0.33
N VAL A 49 -17.33 8.43 -0.38
CA VAL A 49 -15.92 8.59 0.04
C VAL A 49 -15.37 9.98 -0.30
N ILE A 50 -15.95 10.67 -1.30
CA ILE A 50 -15.44 11.97 -1.77
C ILE A 50 -16.00 13.13 -0.94
N THR A 51 -17.21 13.01 -0.38
CA THR A 51 -17.88 14.13 0.33
C THR A 51 -17.40 14.38 1.76
N THR A 52 -16.72 13.43 2.41
CA THR A 52 -16.13 13.66 3.76
C THR A 52 -14.68 14.13 3.73
N TYR A 53 -14.08 14.30 2.55
CA TYR A 53 -12.72 14.83 2.38
C TYR A 53 -12.70 16.36 2.22
N SER A 54 -13.45 17.07 3.06
CA SER A 54 -13.24 18.51 3.25
C SER A 54 -12.09 18.69 4.24
N LYS A 55 -10.98 19.28 3.74
CA LYS A 55 -9.74 19.57 4.48
C LYS A 55 -9.98 20.01 5.93
N PRO A 56 -9.12 19.53 6.85
CA PRO A 56 -8.55 20.42 7.85
C PRO A 56 -7.02 20.42 7.79
N HIS A 57 -6.50 21.64 7.81
CA HIS A 57 -5.13 22.00 8.18
C HIS A 57 -4.86 21.54 9.64
N ASP A 58 -3.61 21.13 9.93
CA ASP A 58 -2.99 20.87 11.26
C ASP A 58 -2.49 19.42 11.55
N THR A 59 -1.19 19.21 11.32
CA THR A 59 -0.18 18.50 12.16
C THR A 59 -0.35 16.98 12.50
N PRO A 60 0.66 16.34 13.14
CA PRO A 60 1.45 15.18 12.68
C PRO A 60 0.77 13.80 12.83
N LYS A 61 -0.54 13.74 13.07
CA LYS A 61 -1.33 12.50 13.14
C LYS A 61 -1.81 12.07 11.75
N ASN A 62 -1.95 13.03 10.83
CA ASN A 62 -2.36 12.83 9.44
C ASN A 62 -1.25 12.27 8.55
N SER A 63 0.02 12.55 8.83
CA SER A 63 1.16 12.14 7.99
C SER A 63 1.34 10.63 7.99
N GLN A 64 1.18 9.96 9.14
CA GLN A 64 1.29 8.50 9.24
C GLN A 64 0.12 7.77 8.55
N HIS A 65 -1.08 8.36 8.62
CA HIS A 65 -2.24 7.85 7.91
C HIS A 65 -2.07 8.03 6.39
N HIS A 66 -1.53 9.18 5.97
CA HIS A 66 -1.18 9.46 4.58
C HIS A 66 -0.12 8.48 4.08
N PHE A 67 0.93 8.21 4.86
CA PHE A 67 1.95 7.20 4.56
C PHE A 67 1.34 5.81 4.33
N ALA A 68 0.46 5.36 5.23
CA ALA A 68 -0.22 4.09 5.07
C ALA A 68 -1.15 4.04 3.84
N ASN A 69 -1.87 5.14 3.57
CA ASN A 69 -2.78 5.21 2.42
C ASN A 69 -2.02 5.24 1.09
N ALA A 70 -0.92 6.00 1.01
CA ALA A 70 -0.09 6.09 -0.20
C ALA A 70 0.49 4.74 -0.61
N ALA A 71 0.68 3.81 0.34
CA ALA A 71 1.11 2.45 0.01
C ALA A 71 0.04 1.64 -0.75
N LEU A 72 -1.24 1.99 -0.61
CA LEU A 72 -2.35 1.30 -1.29
C LEU A 72 -2.39 1.63 -2.79
N ASP A 73 -1.85 2.76 -3.22
CA ASP A 73 -1.76 3.14 -4.64
C ASP A 73 -0.89 2.18 -5.46
N PHE A 74 -0.07 1.36 -4.77
CA PHE A 74 0.85 0.41 -5.40
C PHE A 74 0.35 -1.03 -5.37
N LEU A 75 -0.89 -1.28 -4.94
CA LEU A 75 -1.48 -2.63 -5.00
C LEU A 75 -1.43 -3.18 -6.44
N GLY A 76 -1.04 -4.44 -6.57
CA GLY A 76 -0.89 -5.09 -7.88
C GLY A 76 0.49 -4.88 -8.55
N VAL A 77 1.33 -3.96 -8.06
CA VAL A 77 2.70 -3.81 -8.60
C VAL A 77 3.50 -5.09 -8.32
N LYS A 78 4.20 -5.59 -9.35
CA LYS A 78 4.96 -6.84 -9.24
C LYS A 78 6.10 -6.74 -8.23
N TYR A 79 6.34 -7.84 -7.53
CA TYR A 79 7.53 -7.96 -6.71
C TYR A 79 8.76 -8.12 -7.60
N ARG A 80 9.82 -7.39 -7.26
CA ARG A 80 11.16 -7.60 -7.81
C ARG A 80 12.18 -7.46 -6.70
N PHE A 81 13.03 -8.48 -6.51
CA PHE A 81 14.13 -8.39 -5.56
C PHE A 81 15.06 -7.23 -5.94
N GLY A 82 15.36 -6.34 -5.00
CA GLY A 82 16.12 -5.13 -5.29
C GLY A 82 15.29 -3.99 -5.88
N GLY A 83 14.01 -4.23 -6.22
CA GLY A 83 13.11 -3.26 -6.84
C GLY A 83 12.72 -2.11 -5.90
N THR A 84 12.66 -0.90 -6.44
CA THR A 84 12.45 0.35 -5.69
C THR A 84 11.47 1.32 -6.36
N ALA A 85 10.86 0.95 -7.48
CA ALA A 85 9.96 1.83 -8.22
C ALA A 85 8.80 1.06 -8.86
N PRO A 86 7.63 1.69 -9.07
CA PRO A 86 6.49 1.02 -9.68
C PRO A 86 6.77 0.45 -11.08
N SER A 87 7.61 1.16 -11.86
CA SER A 87 7.96 0.77 -13.23
C SER A 87 8.83 -0.48 -13.32
N ASN A 88 9.61 -0.80 -12.28
CA ASN A 88 10.46 -1.99 -12.25
C ASN A 88 10.04 -3.02 -11.18
N GLY A 89 9.04 -2.70 -10.37
CA GLY A 89 8.56 -3.52 -9.26
C GLY A 89 9.21 -3.17 -7.92
N PHE A 90 8.67 -3.74 -6.85
CA PHE A 90 9.14 -3.48 -5.49
C PHE A 90 9.64 -4.75 -4.79
N ASP A 91 10.66 -4.63 -3.95
CA ASP A 91 10.80 -5.55 -2.81
C ASP A 91 10.16 -4.95 -1.55
N CYS A 92 10.11 -5.73 -0.47
CA CYS A 92 9.43 -5.34 0.76
C CYS A 92 9.94 -4.00 1.31
N SER A 93 11.27 -3.84 1.38
CA SER A 93 11.91 -2.60 1.82
C SER A 93 11.83 -1.47 0.78
N GLY A 94 11.87 -1.79 -0.51
CA GLY A 94 11.78 -0.82 -1.60
C GLY A 94 10.42 -0.14 -1.66
N LEU A 95 9.33 -0.89 -1.43
CA LEU A 95 7.99 -0.33 -1.28
C LEU A 95 7.94 0.68 -0.13
N VAL A 96 8.40 0.25 1.06
CA VAL A 96 8.38 1.11 2.26
C VAL A 96 9.20 2.39 2.06
N ASN A 97 10.40 2.25 1.48
CA ASN A 97 11.29 3.36 1.20
C ASN A 97 10.65 4.37 0.24
N TYR A 98 10.12 3.87 -0.88
CA TYR A 98 9.47 4.70 -1.90
C TYR A 98 8.28 5.47 -1.35
N VAL A 99 7.40 4.79 -0.60
CA VAL A 99 6.23 5.42 -0.01
C VAL A 99 6.64 6.43 1.07
N ALA A 100 7.64 6.11 1.90
CA ALA A 100 8.12 7.02 2.94
C ALA A 100 8.75 8.30 2.35
N GLU A 101 9.51 8.17 1.26
CA GLU A 101 10.08 9.32 0.56
C GLU A 101 8.97 10.18 -0.06
N LYS A 102 8.00 9.56 -0.73
CA LYS A 102 6.89 10.26 -1.40
C LYS A 102 5.92 10.95 -0.44
N SER A 103 5.60 10.33 0.70
CA SER A 103 4.52 10.78 1.58
C SER A 103 4.99 11.49 2.85
N LEU A 104 6.19 11.17 3.34
CA LEU A 104 6.77 11.73 4.56
C LEU A 104 8.04 12.55 4.27
N GLY A 105 8.57 12.52 3.05
CA GLY A 105 9.87 13.12 2.72
C GLY A 105 11.06 12.42 3.39
N LEU A 106 10.87 11.18 3.86
CA LEU A 106 11.89 10.44 4.62
C LEU A 106 12.63 9.46 3.73
N LYS A 107 13.95 9.60 3.64
CA LYS A 107 14.82 8.58 3.04
C LYS A 107 15.19 7.54 4.08
N LEU A 108 14.65 6.34 3.91
CA LEU A 108 14.94 5.22 4.78
C LEU A 108 16.19 4.45 4.30
N PRO A 109 16.81 3.63 5.16
CA PRO A 109 17.82 2.66 4.76
C PRO A 109 17.26 1.68 3.74
N ARG A 110 18.15 0.99 3.00
CA ARG A 110 17.72 0.10 1.93
C ARG A 110 17.14 -1.22 2.45
N THR A 111 17.56 -1.67 3.63
CA THR A 111 17.17 -2.99 4.14
C THR A 111 16.17 -2.89 5.29
N SER A 112 15.27 -3.88 5.38
CA SER A 112 14.31 -4.00 6.49
C SER A 112 14.98 -4.11 7.86
N ALA A 113 16.15 -4.74 7.93
CA ALA A 113 16.90 -4.89 9.18
C ALA A 113 17.43 -3.55 9.71
N GLU A 114 17.88 -2.66 8.82
CA GLU A 114 18.31 -1.31 9.18
C GLU A 114 17.11 -0.43 9.55
N MET A 115 16.00 -0.51 8.80
CA MET A 115 14.75 0.18 9.15
C MET A 115 14.24 -0.23 10.54
N ALA A 116 14.44 -1.49 10.93
CA ALA A 116 14.08 -1.97 12.26
C ALA A 116 14.96 -1.39 13.39
N ARG A 117 15.96 -0.56 13.10
CA ARG A 117 16.73 0.22 14.08
C ARG A 117 16.27 1.68 14.17
N LEU A 118 15.37 2.10 13.29
CA LEU A 118 14.88 3.47 13.24
C LEU A 118 13.59 3.65 14.06
N GLY A 119 13.41 4.87 14.55
CA GLY A 119 12.19 5.30 15.22
C GLY A 119 11.94 4.60 16.56
N LYS A 120 10.70 4.72 17.04
CA LYS A 120 10.29 4.20 18.35
C LYS A 120 9.88 2.72 18.26
N ASN A 121 10.30 1.91 19.23
CA ASN A 121 9.77 0.55 19.40
C ASN A 121 8.29 0.58 19.78
N ILE A 122 7.46 -0.17 19.06
CA ILE A 122 6.02 -0.25 19.33
C ILE A 122 5.65 -1.69 19.71
N ASN A 123 4.98 -1.84 20.85
CA ASN A 123 4.36 -3.10 21.23
C ASN A 123 3.18 -3.40 20.31
N LYS A 124 2.94 -4.68 20.02
CA LYS A 124 1.89 -5.10 19.08
C LYS A 124 0.50 -4.52 19.42
N GLN A 125 0.19 -4.40 20.70
CA GLN A 125 -1.07 -3.86 21.20
C GLN A 125 -1.23 -2.35 20.95
N ASN A 126 -0.13 -1.64 20.70
CA ASN A 126 -0.07 -0.19 20.50
C ASN A 126 0.15 0.20 19.03
N LEU A 127 -0.01 -0.77 18.11
CA LEU A 127 0.11 -0.55 16.68
C LEU A 127 -0.89 0.50 16.20
N GLN A 128 -0.39 1.46 15.43
CA GLN A 128 -1.19 2.49 14.79
C GLN A 128 -0.90 2.50 13.30
N LYS A 129 -1.88 2.96 12.53
CA LYS A 129 -1.77 3.10 11.08
C LYS A 129 -0.53 3.93 10.72
N GLY A 130 0.30 3.40 9.81
CA GLY A 130 1.58 3.98 9.42
C GLY A 130 2.79 3.38 10.15
N ASP A 131 2.59 2.54 11.16
CA ASP A 131 3.71 1.81 11.78
C ASP A 131 4.31 0.79 10.80
N LEU A 132 5.63 0.62 10.86
CA LEU A 132 6.30 -0.48 10.18
C LEU A 132 6.17 -1.74 11.01
N VAL A 133 5.70 -2.81 10.39
CA VAL A 133 5.62 -4.15 11.00
C VAL A 133 6.66 -5.07 10.36
N PHE A 134 7.34 -5.84 11.20
CA PHE A 134 8.46 -6.67 10.77
C PHE A 134 8.22 -8.15 11.05
N PHE A 135 8.76 -8.99 10.16
CA PHE A 135 8.60 -10.44 10.22
C PHE A 135 9.92 -11.18 9.93
N ASN A 136 9.98 -12.44 10.35
CA ASN A 136 11.03 -13.40 9.98
C ASN A 136 10.53 -14.36 8.89
N THR A 137 10.72 -14.02 7.62
CA THR A 137 10.29 -14.85 6.49
C THR A 137 11.44 -15.68 5.88
N SER A 138 12.70 -15.23 6.03
CA SER A 138 13.88 -15.90 5.46
C SER A 138 14.83 -16.51 6.49
N GLY A 139 14.37 -16.74 7.72
CA GLY A 139 15.18 -17.27 8.82
C GLY A 139 16.01 -16.22 9.56
N LYS A 140 16.04 -14.97 9.08
CA LYS A 140 16.72 -13.84 9.72
C LYS A 140 15.73 -12.89 10.37
N ARG A 141 16.08 -12.36 11.55
CA ARG A 141 15.26 -11.36 12.24
C ARG A 141 15.09 -10.11 11.36
N TYR A 142 13.88 -9.55 11.33
CA TYR A 142 13.52 -8.40 10.50
C TYR A 142 13.80 -8.59 9.00
N SER A 143 13.65 -9.81 8.48
CA SER A 143 13.87 -10.11 7.06
C SER A 143 12.75 -9.62 6.14
N HIS A 144 11.59 -9.28 6.70
CA HIS A 144 10.47 -8.72 5.96
C HIS A 144 9.93 -7.49 6.67
N VAL A 145 9.40 -6.55 5.89
CA VAL A 145 8.74 -5.34 6.38
C VAL A 145 7.45 -5.08 5.61
N GLY A 146 6.48 -4.48 6.28
CA GLY A 146 5.26 -3.94 5.69
C GLY A 146 4.77 -2.72 6.46
N ILE A 147 3.76 -2.06 5.92
CA ILE A 147 3.16 -0.85 6.50
C ILE A 147 1.81 -1.23 7.10
N TYR A 148 1.61 -0.94 8.39
CA TYR A 148 0.39 -1.25 9.11
C TYR A 148 -0.74 -0.31 8.69
N LEU A 149 -1.90 -0.89 8.38
CA LEU A 149 -3.08 -0.17 7.89
C LEU A 149 -4.14 0.06 8.97
N GLY A 150 -4.03 -0.62 10.12
CA GLY A 150 -5.12 -0.76 11.09
C GLY A 150 -5.69 -2.17 11.09
N ASP A 151 -6.45 -2.53 12.11
CA ASP A 151 -7.24 -3.78 12.18
C ASP A 151 -6.47 -5.07 11.86
N ASN A 152 -5.23 -5.17 12.36
CA ASN A 152 -4.31 -6.27 12.07
C ASN A 152 -3.93 -6.42 10.59
N LYS A 153 -4.26 -5.46 9.72
CA LYS A 153 -3.91 -5.47 8.31
C LYS A 153 -2.63 -4.70 8.02
N PHE A 154 -1.90 -5.16 7.02
CA PHE A 154 -0.69 -4.51 6.56
C PHE A 154 -0.52 -4.70 5.05
N VAL A 155 0.11 -3.73 4.41
CA VAL A 155 0.50 -3.79 2.99
C VAL A 155 1.98 -4.10 2.87
N HIS A 156 2.33 -4.94 1.90
CA HIS A 156 3.70 -5.38 1.68
C HIS A 156 3.91 -5.87 0.23
N ALA A 157 5.19 -6.02 -0.15
CA ALA A 157 5.60 -6.77 -1.33
C ALA A 157 6.20 -8.11 -0.87
N PRO A 158 5.50 -9.26 -1.02
CA PRO A 158 5.84 -10.50 -0.31
C PRO A 158 7.07 -11.24 -0.84
N ARG A 159 7.12 -11.56 -2.14
CA ARG A 159 8.16 -12.38 -2.78
C ARG A 159 8.04 -12.38 -4.30
N THR A 160 9.08 -12.90 -4.97
CA THR A 160 9.10 -13.13 -6.42
C THR A 160 7.89 -13.94 -6.89
N GLY A 161 7.30 -13.54 -8.01
CA GLY A 161 6.09 -14.15 -8.56
C GLY A 161 4.81 -13.73 -7.85
N SER A 162 4.85 -12.68 -7.02
CA SER A 162 3.68 -12.10 -6.37
C SER A 162 3.66 -10.58 -6.58
N VAL A 163 2.61 -9.94 -6.10
CA VAL A 163 2.37 -8.50 -6.22
C VAL A 163 2.24 -7.85 -4.85
N VAL A 164 2.37 -6.52 -4.80
CA VAL A 164 2.00 -5.73 -3.62
C VAL A 164 0.54 -5.99 -3.27
N ARG A 165 0.28 -6.37 -2.02
CA ARG A 165 -1.05 -6.74 -1.55
C ARG A 165 -1.23 -6.43 -0.06
N VAL A 166 -2.47 -6.53 0.41
CA VAL A 166 -2.81 -6.44 1.82
C VAL A 166 -2.95 -7.84 2.39
N GLU A 167 -2.40 -8.06 3.58
CA GLU A 167 -2.57 -9.32 4.31
C GLU A 167 -2.92 -9.05 5.78
N ASP A 168 -3.41 -10.09 6.44
CA ASP A 168 -3.83 -10.05 7.83
C ASP A 168 -2.79 -10.71 8.75
N MET A 169 -2.31 -9.97 9.74
CA MET A 169 -1.31 -10.40 10.71
C MET A 169 -1.81 -11.50 11.64
N THR A 170 -3.13 -11.73 11.72
CA THR A 170 -3.71 -12.80 12.55
C THR A 170 -3.56 -14.18 11.91
N ILE A 171 -3.36 -14.24 10.58
CA ILE A 171 -3.10 -15.49 9.86
C ILE A 171 -1.88 -16.17 10.48
N ALA A 172 -1.98 -17.49 10.70
CA ALA A 172 -0.99 -18.27 11.44
C ALA A 172 0.45 -18.08 10.91
N TYR A 173 0.60 -17.97 9.58
CA TYR A 173 1.88 -17.72 8.92
C TYR A 173 2.55 -16.43 9.42
N TRP A 174 1.81 -15.32 9.47
CA TRP A 174 2.29 -14.00 9.90
C TRP A 174 2.38 -13.88 11.40
N LYS A 175 1.40 -14.42 12.13
CA LYS A 175 1.39 -14.45 13.59
C LYS A 175 2.66 -15.11 14.15
N LYS A 176 3.08 -16.24 13.57
CA LYS A 176 4.31 -16.96 13.97
C LYS A 176 5.60 -16.20 13.63
N ARG A 177 5.58 -15.36 12.59
CA ARG A 177 6.77 -14.69 12.05
C ARG A 177 6.95 -13.26 12.54
N TYR A 178 5.90 -12.66 13.11
CA TYR A 178 5.95 -11.29 13.63
C TYR A 178 7.05 -11.18 14.69
N ASN A 179 7.96 -10.22 14.51
CA ASN A 179 9.11 -10.06 15.40
C ASN A 179 9.45 -8.61 15.77
N GLY A 180 8.59 -7.64 15.42
CA GLY A 180 8.65 -6.28 15.95
C GLY A 180 7.85 -5.25 15.14
N ALA A 181 7.77 -4.04 15.68
CA ALA A 181 7.21 -2.88 14.99
C ALA A 181 7.96 -1.58 15.34
N ARG A 182 7.99 -0.65 14.38
CA ARG A 182 8.62 0.68 14.53
C ARG A 182 7.69 1.78 14.07
N ARG A 183 7.65 2.87 14.84
CA ARG A 183 7.02 4.12 14.42
C ARG A 183 8.08 5.11 13.97
N LEU A 184 8.01 5.54 12.72
CA LEU A 184 8.89 6.57 12.18
C LEU A 184 8.50 7.93 12.77
N SER A 185 9.47 8.71 13.22
CA SER A 185 9.26 10.13 13.52
C SER A 185 9.27 10.89 12.20
N SER A 186 8.18 11.60 11.87
CA SER A 186 8.17 12.52 10.73
C SER A 186 9.29 13.56 10.92
N ALA A 187 9.97 13.96 9.85
CA ALA A 187 11.02 14.97 9.89
C ALA A 187 10.45 16.34 10.25
N ASN A 188 10.22 16.57 11.54
CA ASN A 188 10.10 17.89 12.16
C ASN A 188 10.21 17.82 13.70
N SER A 189 11.18 17.04 14.19
CA SER A 189 11.48 16.95 15.63
C SER A 189 12.86 17.47 16.01
N ASN A 190 13.56 18.17 15.11
CA ASN A 190 14.88 18.75 15.38
C ASN A 190 14.88 20.24 15.00
N ASN A 191 14.42 21.10 15.91
CA ASN A 191 14.95 22.45 16.05
C ASN A 191 15.18 22.70 17.54
N SER A 192 16.44 22.61 17.96
CA SER A 192 16.96 23.11 19.23
C SER A 192 18.28 23.80 18.93
#